data_AF-T0YVP2-F1
#
_entry.id   AF-T0YVP2-F1
#
_cell.length_a   1.000
_cell.length_b   1.000
_cell.length_c   1.000
_cell.angle_alpha   90.00
_cell.angle_beta   90.00
_cell.angle_gamma   90.00
#
_symmetry.space_group_name_H-M   'P 1'
#
loop_
_entity.id
_entity.type
_entity.pdbx_description
1 polymer ?
#
loop_
_entity_poly.entity_id
_entity_poly.type
_entity_poly.pdbx_seq_one_letter_code
_entity_poly.pdbx_strand_id
1 'polypeptide(L)'
;HDPKALKIRKKAADEFLELKLSPRMFDALIANLRGHIREVRQVEKEIMSLAVRDCGMPRKDFIASFPKNETNTRWLGKHIKGGKKYSAALARLEPEITRRQNKLAATEQALHLSINEIKEINREVS
;
A
#
# COMPACT_ATOMS: atom_id res chain seq x y z
N HIS A 1 5.77 16.37 2.10
CA HIS A 1 6.06 16.36 3.55
C HIS A 1 6.64 17.71 3.99
N ASP A 2 5.78 18.73 4.15
CA ASP A 2 6.19 20.02 4.72
C ASP A 2 6.33 19.86 6.26
N PRO A 3 7.49 20.18 6.87
CA PRO A 3 7.70 20.11 8.31
C PRO A 3 6.65 20.87 9.14
N LYS A 4 6.13 21.98 8.60
CA LYS A 4 5.10 22.80 9.25
C LYS A 4 3.76 22.06 9.31
N ALA A 5 3.38 21.38 8.23
CA ALA A 5 2.17 20.57 8.18
C ALA A 5 2.23 19.37 9.15
N LEU A 6 3.39 18.73 9.28
CA LEU A 6 3.58 17.63 10.24
C LEU A 6 3.43 18.10 11.69
N LYS A 7 3.98 19.27 12.03
CA LYS A 7 3.86 19.85 13.38
C LYS A 7 2.41 20.18 13.73
N ILE A 8 1.65 20.74 12.78
CA ILE A 8 0.22 21.05 12.95
C ILE A 8 -0.59 19.76 13.09
N ARG A 9 -0.35 18.74 12.25
CA ARG A 9 -1.00 17.43 12.36
C ARG A 9 -0.79 16.79 13.73
N LYS A 10 0.44 16.84 14.26
CA LYS A 10 0.73 16.31 15.59
C LYS A 10 -0.06 17.05 16.68
N LYS A 11 -0.05 18.38 16.65
CA LYS A 11 -0.80 19.20 17.62
C LYS A 11 -2.31 18.88 17.57
N ALA A 12 -2.88 18.77 16.37
CA ALA A 12 -4.29 18.40 16.21
C ALA A 12 -4.59 16.98 16.72
N ALA A 13 -3.66 16.03 16.53
CA ALA A 13 -3.80 14.69 17.08
C ALA A 13 -3.76 14.70 18.62
N ASP A 14 -2.86 15.48 19.22
CA ASP A 14 -2.77 15.63 20.68
C ASP A 14 -4.08 16.21 21.25
N GLU A 15 -4.62 17.28 20.63
CA GLU A 15 -5.91 17.88 20.99
C GLU A 15 -7.08 16.88 20.78
N PHE A 16 -7.03 16.07 19.73
CA PHE A 16 -8.05 15.04 19.46
C PHE A 16 -8.04 13.93 20.53
N LEU A 17 -6.89 13.59 21.10
CA LEU A 17 -6.78 12.62 22.19
C LEU A 17 -7.34 13.14 23.52
N GLU A 18 -7.43 14.46 23.70
CA GLU A 18 -8.10 15.07 24.85
C GLU A 18 -9.63 14.94 24.77
N LEU A 19 -10.18 14.73 23.57
CA LEU A 19 -11.60 14.44 23.40
C LEU A 19 -11.90 13.05 23.99
N LYS A 20 -12.75 13.02 25.01
CA LYS A 20 -13.25 11.77 25.59
C LYS A 20 -14.22 11.08 24.63
N LEU A 21 -13.69 10.38 23.63
CA LEU A 21 -14.48 9.49 22.79
C LEU A 21 -14.97 8.30 23.61
N SER A 22 -16.22 7.90 23.38
CA SER A 22 -16.71 6.66 23.99
C SER A 22 -15.91 5.46 23.46
N PRO A 23 -15.67 4.41 24.27
CA PRO A 23 -14.94 3.23 23.84
C PRO A 23 -15.49 2.63 22.53
N ARG A 24 -16.82 2.61 22.36
CA ARG A 24 -17.47 2.12 21.13
C ARG A 24 -17.11 2.91 19.88
N MET A 25 -16.90 4.22 19.99
CA MET A 25 -16.47 5.04 18.85
C MET A 25 -15.02 4.73 18.48
N PHE A 26 -14.15 4.52 19.48
CA PHE A 26 -12.76 4.15 19.25
C PHE A 26 -12.66 2.78 18.56
N ASP A 27 -13.43 1.80 19.01
CA ASP A 27 -13.52 0.48 18.39
C ASP A 27 -13.96 0.56 16.92
N ALA A 28 -14.94 1.42 16.62
CA ALA A 28 -15.41 1.65 15.26
C ALA A 28 -14.31 2.26 14.36
N LEU A 29 -13.53 3.22 14.88
CA LEU A 29 -12.40 3.83 14.16
C LEU A 29 -11.30 2.79 13.87
N ILE A 30 -10.92 1.96 14.87
CA ILE A 30 -9.95 0.88 14.68
C ILE A 30 -10.46 -0.17 13.69
N ALA A 31 -11.74 -0.56 13.78
CA ALA A 31 -12.32 -1.52 12.87
C ALA A 31 -12.29 -1.03 11.41
N ASN A 32 -12.58 0.25 11.19
CA ASN A 32 -12.49 0.89 9.87
C ASN A 32 -11.06 0.89 9.33
N LEU A 33 -10.09 1.34 10.15
CA LEU A 33 -8.67 1.32 9.82
C LEU A 33 -8.21 -0.10 9.42
N ARG A 34 -8.54 -1.12 10.24
CA ARG A 34 -8.23 -2.52 9.95
C ARG A 34 -8.88 -3.00 8.64
N GLY A 35 -10.04 -2.47 8.28
CA GLY A 35 -10.71 -2.71 7.00
C GLY A 35 -9.84 -2.29 5.82
N HIS A 36 -9.39 -1.04 5.81
CA HIS A 36 -8.50 -0.52 4.77
C HIS A 36 -7.18 -1.29 4.68
N ILE A 37 -6.58 -1.66 5.82
CA ILE A 37 -5.33 -2.45 5.84
C ILE A 37 -5.54 -3.84 5.22
N ARG A 38 -6.68 -4.50 5.49
CA ARG A 38 -7.01 -5.79 4.86
C ARG A 38 -7.15 -5.64 3.35
N GLU A 39 -7.78 -4.58 2.88
CA GLU A 39 -7.92 -4.30 1.44
C GLU A 39 -6.56 -4.11 0.77
N VAL A 40 -5.67 -3.29 1.35
CA VAL A 40 -4.30 -3.10 0.86
C VAL A 40 -3.57 -4.44 0.76
N ARG A 41 -3.56 -5.25 1.84
CA ARG A 41 -2.90 -6.56 1.85
C ARG A 41 -3.47 -7.52 0.81
N GLN A 42 -4.77 -7.46 0.57
CA GLN A 42 -5.42 -8.28 -0.44
C GLN A 42 -4.93 -7.90 -1.84
N VAL A 43 -4.88 -6.60 -2.17
CA VAL A 43 -4.38 -6.13 -3.46
C VAL A 43 -2.88 -6.44 -3.63
N GLU A 44 -2.06 -6.26 -2.60
CA GLU A 44 -0.64 -6.66 -2.62
C GLU A 44 -0.47 -8.16 -2.92
N LYS A 45 -1.30 -9.02 -2.29
CA LYS A 45 -1.27 -10.46 -2.50
C LYS A 45 -1.69 -10.83 -3.93
N GLU A 46 -2.67 -10.14 -4.51
CA GLU A 46 -3.06 -10.34 -5.89
C GLU A 46 -1.94 -9.95 -6.87
N ILE A 47 -1.28 -8.80 -6.65
CA ILE A 47 -0.13 -8.38 -7.46
C ILE A 47 1.01 -9.41 -7.34
N MET A 48 1.31 -9.86 -6.13
CA MET A 48 2.31 -10.90 -5.88
C MET A 48 1.96 -12.18 -6.62
N SER A 49 0.69 -12.60 -6.60
CA SER A 49 0.23 -13.77 -7.32
C SER A 49 0.47 -13.65 -8.82
N LEU A 50 0.09 -12.52 -9.41
CA LEU A 50 0.31 -12.28 -10.85
C LEU A 50 1.80 -12.28 -11.20
N ALA A 51 2.61 -11.51 -10.47
CA ALA A 51 4.03 -11.38 -10.77
C ALA A 51 4.82 -12.67 -10.51
N VAL A 52 4.60 -13.32 -9.37
CA VAL A 52 5.39 -14.48 -8.93
C VAL A 52 4.87 -15.77 -9.52
N ARG A 53 3.57 -16.08 -9.33
CA ARG A 53 2.99 -17.35 -9.76
C ARG A 53 2.72 -17.36 -11.27
N ASP A 54 2.08 -16.31 -11.78
CA ASP A 54 1.58 -16.31 -13.15
C ASP A 54 2.65 -15.84 -14.17
N CYS A 55 3.57 -14.95 -13.77
CA CYS A 55 4.70 -14.52 -14.61
C CYS A 55 6.04 -15.19 -14.31
N GLY A 56 6.16 -15.94 -13.20
CA GLY A 56 7.41 -16.63 -12.83
C GLY A 56 8.52 -15.73 -12.28
N MET A 57 8.19 -14.52 -11.79
CA MET A 57 9.16 -13.68 -11.08
C MET A 57 9.60 -14.36 -9.78
N PRO A 58 10.90 -14.46 -9.47
CA PRO A 58 11.34 -15.01 -8.19
C PRO A 58 10.73 -14.24 -7.02
N ARG A 59 10.17 -14.95 -6.04
CA ARG A 59 9.55 -14.34 -4.85
C ARG A 59 10.51 -13.39 -4.10
N LYS A 60 11.80 -13.73 -4.06
CA LYS A 60 12.84 -12.88 -3.45
C LYS A 60 12.97 -11.54 -4.17
N ASP A 61 13.00 -11.55 -5.50
CA ASP A 61 13.06 -10.33 -6.33
C ASP A 61 11.81 -9.47 -6.10
N PHE A 62 10.63 -10.08 -6.01
CA PHE A 62 9.38 -9.37 -5.73
C PHE A 62 9.44 -8.68 -4.35
N ILE A 63 9.77 -9.41 -3.29
CA ILE A 63 9.82 -8.89 -1.92
C ILE A 63 10.90 -7.82 -1.77
N ALA A 64 12.01 -7.92 -2.51
CA ALA A 64 13.08 -6.92 -2.45
C ALA A 64 12.73 -5.61 -3.17
N SER A 65 11.80 -5.64 -4.13
CA SER A 65 11.57 -4.50 -5.04
C SER A 65 10.18 -3.89 -4.97
N PHE A 66 9.14 -4.68 -4.69
CA PHE A 66 7.76 -4.21 -4.67
C PHE A 66 7.42 -3.36 -3.44
N PRO A 67 7.87 -3.70 -2.22
CA PRO A 67 7.70 -2.80 -1.07
C PRO A 67 8.42 -1.48 -1.35
N LYS A 68 7.70 -0.34 -1.28
CA LYS A 68 8.09 1.03 -1.74
C LYS A 68 7.78 1.36 -3.20
N ASN A 69 7.21 0.44 -3.97
CA ASN A 69 6.81 0.66 -5.36
C ASN A 69 5.34 0.28 -5.60
N GLU A 70 4.55 0.16 -4.54
CA GLU A 70 3.17 -0.31 -4.56
C GLU A 70 2.30 0.51 -5.54
N THR A 71 2.47 1.84 -5.54
CA THR A 71 1.75 2.78 -6.41
C THR A 71 2.62 3.34 -7.54
N ASN A 72 3.88 2.92 -7.62
CA ASN A 72 4.81 3.37 -8.65
C ASN A 72 4.64 2.54 -9.94
N THR A 73 3.94 3.11 -10.92
CA THR A 73 3.72 2.48 -12.24
C THR A 73 5.01 2.23 -13.01
N ARG A 74 6.11 2.93 -12.69
CA ARG A 74 7.41 2.71 -13.35
C ARG A 74 8.10 1.41 -12.92
N TRP A 75 7.73 0.84 -11.77
CA TRP A 75 8.34 -0.40 -11.26
C TRP A 75 8.13 -1.55 -12.25
N LEU A 76 6.91 -1.71 -12.73
CA LEU A 76 6.55 -2.76 -13.67
C LEU A 76 7.30 -2.60 -14.99
N GLY A 77 7.34 -1.38 -15.53
CA GLY A 77 8.07 -1.06 -16.76
C GLY A 77 9.58 -1.35 -16.65
N LYS A 78 10.20 -1.13 -15.49
CA LYS A 78 11.62 -1.50 -15.27
C LYS A 78 11.82 -3.02 -15.34
N HIS A 79 10.91 -3.80 -14.76
CA HIS A 79 10.99 -5.26 -14.80
C HIS A 79 10.68 -5.85 -16.18
N ILE A 80 9.79 -5.23 -16.95
CA ILE A 80 9.52 -5.60 -18.34
C ILE A 80 10.74 -5.31 -19.22
N LYS A 81 11.34 -4.12 -19.10
CA LYS A 81 12.52 -3.73 -19.90
C LYS A 81 13.81 -4.45 -19.48
N GLY A 82 13.85 -5.04 -18.30
CA GLY A 82 15.02 -5.73 -17.76
C GLY A 82 15.42 -7.03 -18.48
N GLY A 83 14.63 -7.52 -19.44
CA GLY A 83 14.99 -8.68 -20.28
C GLY A 83 15.16 -10.00 -19.54
N LYS A 84 14.63 -10.13 -18.32
CA LYS A 84 14.68 -11.36 -17.53
C LYS A 84 13.67 -12.39 -18.07
N LYS A 85 13.81 -13.65 -17.67
CA LYS A 85 12.92 -14.76 -18.10
C LYS A 85 11.42 -14.47 -17.89
N TYR A 86 11.08 -13.71 -16.85
CA TYR A 86 9.71 -13.34 -16.50
C TYR A 86 9.22 -12.04 -17.17
N SER A 87 10.09 -11.29 -17.85
CA SER A 87 9.78 -9.97 -18.40
C SER A 87 8.70 -10.01 -19.48
N ALA A 88 8.73 -11.00 -20.37
CA ALA A 88 7.72 -11.15 -21.41
C ALA A 88 6.33 -11.51 -20.83
N ALA A 89 6.29 -12.33 -19.78
CA ALA A 89 5.05 -12.66 -19.10
C ALA A 89 4.48 -11.45 -18.33
N LEU A 90 5.34 -10.66 -17.68
CA LEU A 90 4.93 -9.41 -17.03
C LEU A 90 4.34 -8.41 -18.03
N ALA A 91 4.90 -8.31 -19.24
CA ALA A 91 4.36 -7.44 -20.28
C ALA A 91 2.94 -7.85 -20.70
N ARG A 92 2.66 -9.16 -20.76
CA ARG A 92 1.31 -9.67 -21.09
C ARG A 92 0.29 -9.38 -19.99
N LEU A 93 0.69 -9.44 -18.73
CA LEU A 93 -0.17 -9.15 -17.57
C LEU A 93 -0.07 -7.70 -17.08
N GLU A 94 0.60 -6.82 -17.82
CA GLU A 94 0.82 -5.44 -17.41
C GLU A 94 -0.48 -4.67 -17.11
N PRO A 95 -1.54 -4.76 -17.94
CA PRO A 95 -2.80 -4.08 -17.65
C PRO A 95 -3.43 -4.53 -16.33
N GLU A 96 -3.35 -5.83 -16.02
CA GLU A 96 -3.95 -6.43 -14.82
C GLU A 96 -3.20 -6.04 -13.54
N ILE A 97 -1.87 -5.97 -13.60
CA ILE A 97 -1.03 -5.52 -12.50
C ILE A 97 -1.21 -4.01 -12.29
N THR A 98 -1.19 -3.22 -13.37
CA THR A 98 -1.37 -1.76 -13.32
C THR A 98 -2.73 -1.39 -12.74
N ARG A 99 -3.79 -2.11 -13.12
CA ARG A 99 -5.14 -1.92 -12.53
C ARG A 99 -5.13 -2.08 -11.01
N ARG A 100 -4.35 -3.03 -10.47
CA ARG A 100 -4.22 -3.25 -9.02
C ARG A 100 -3.34 -2.20 -8.35
N GLN A 101 -2.26 -1.77 -8.99
CA GLN A 101 -1.48 -0.62 -8.50
C GLN A 101 -2.33 0.66 -8.44
N ASN A 102 -3.20 0.87 -9.44
CA ASN A 102 -4.13 2.00 -9.44
C ASN A 102 -5.15 1.93 -8.31
N LYS A 103 -5.60 0.72 -7.90
CA LYS A 103 -6.42 0.55 -6.69
C LYS A 103 -5.67 1.00 -5.45
N LEU A 104 -4.40 0.60 -5.30
CA LEU A 104 -3.56 1.05 -4.18
C LEU A 104 -3.38 2.58 -4.21
N ALA A 105 -3.17 3.17 -5.39
CA ALA A 105 -3.06 4.63 -5.54
C ALA A 105 -4.37 5.35 -5.17
N ALA A 106 -5.52 4.78 -5.54
CA ALA A 106 -6.82 5.30 -5.12
C ALA A 106 -7.00 5.23 -3.59
N THR A 107 -6.52 4.15 -2.94
CA THR A 107 -6.50 4.06 -1.48
C THR A 107 -5.61 5.14 -0.85
N GLU A 108 -4.42 5.40 -1.40
CA GLU A 108 -3.56 6.50 -0.91
C GLU A 108 -4.24 7.86 -1.03
N GLN A 109 -4.96 8.10 -2.13
CA GLN A 109 -5.71 9.33 -2.35
C GLN A 109 -6.88 9.47 -1.38
N ALA A 110 -7.64 8.39 -1.15
CA ALA A 110 -8.80 8.39 -0.28
C ALA A 110 -8.42 8.58 1.20
N LEU A 111 -7.29 8.03 1.62
CA LEU A 111 -6.85 8.07 3.02
C LEU A 111 -5.84 9.20 3.30
N HIS A 112 -5.33 9.87 2.27
CA HIS A 112 -4.26 10.87 2.38
C HIS A 112 -3.01 10.36 3.12
N LEU A 113 -2.75 9.05 2.98
CA LEU A 113 -1.64 8.32 3.58
C LEU A 113 -1.03 7.40 2.52
N SER A 114 0.29 7.31 2.48
CA SER A 114 0.96 6.31 1.66
C SER A 114 0.65 4.90 2.14
N ILE A 115 0.76 3.91 1.25
CA ILE A 115 0.63 2.48 1.61
C ILE A 115 1.59 2.10 2.73
N ASN A 116 2.80 2.67 2.72
CA ASN A 116 3.78 2.47 3.79
C ASN A 116 3.28 3.03 5.14
N GLU A 117 2.78 4.27 5.17
CA GLU A 117 2.23 4.86 6.41
C GLU A 117 1.05 4.04 6.95
N ILE A 118 0.15 3.56 6.08
CA ILE A 118 -0.98 2.69 6.48
C ILE A 118 -0.48 1.40 7.15
N LYS A 119 0.60 0.80 6.62
CA LYS A 119 1.19 -0.43 7.17
C LYS A 119 1.94 -0.19 8.48
N GLU A 120 2.62 0.95 8.61
CA GLU A 120 3.28 1.36 9.85
C GLU A 120 2.27 1.59 10.98
N ILE A 121 1.17 2.30 10.71
CA ILE A 121 0.08 2.51 11.68
C ILE A 121 -0.47 1.16 12.16
N ASN A 122 -0.67 0.19 11.26
CA ASN A 122 -1.10 -1.15 11.68
C ASN A 122 -0.11 -1.79 12.66
N ARG A 123 1.20 -1.59 12.48
CA ARG A 123 2.22 -2.16 13.37
C ARG A 123 2.19 -1.53 14.76
N GLU A 124 1.86 -0.25 14.87
CA GLU A 124 1.75 0.45 16.17
C GLU A 124 0.47 0.11 16.93
N VAL A 125 -0.61 -0.22 16.21
CA VAL A 125 -1.94 -0.52 16.77
C VAL A 125 -2.16 -2.04 17.00
N SER A 126 -1.28 -2.90 16.46
CA SER A 126 -1.31 -4.36 16.68
C SER A 126 -0.48 -4.75 17.90
#